data_AF-A0A7K8P317-F1
#
_entry.id   AF-A0A7K8P317-F1
#
_cell.length_a   1.000
_cell.length_b   1.000
_cell.length_c   1.000
_cell.angle_alpha   90.00
_cell.angle_beta   90.00
_cell.angle_gamma   90.00
#
_symmetry.space_group_name_H-M   'P 1'
#
loop_
_entity.id
_entity.type
_entity.pdbx_description
1 polymer ?
#
loop_
_entity_poly.entity_id
_entity_poly.type
_entity_poly.pdbx_seq_one_letter_code
_entity_poly.pdbx_strand_id
1 'polypeptide(L)'
;LREPGLNLRVVQLFRDPRAVHNSRLKARQALLRESIQVLRSRHRAEPRGPPRQQHQQQPLLLPPGLLGGGRAPQPQHRAEFFLGGALEVICQAWLRDLLLARRAPAWLRRRYTQLRYEDLVREPRAQLRRLLRFAGLTVPPALEAFVLNMTRGAAYSSDRPFLISARDAREAIHAWRERLSRQQVRQVEAACGEAMSLLAY
;
A
#
# COMPACT_ATOMS: atom_id res chain seq x y z
N LEU A 1 7.39 -5.85 -24.86
CA LEU A 1 6.29 -6.42 -24.04
C LEU A 1 5.14 -7.03 -24.85
N ARG A 2 5.03 -6.81 -26.16
CA ARG A 2 4.06 -7.56 -26.99
C ARG A 2 4.73 -8.84 -27.51
N GLU A 3 4.87 -9.81 -26.62
CA GLU A 3 5.34 -11.16 -26.95
C GLU A 3 4.11 -12.05 -27.26
N PRO A 4 3.93 -12.52 -28.50
CA PRO A 4 2.73 -13.27 -28.90
C PRO A 4 2.58 -14.61 -28.18
N GLY A 5 3.68 -15.19 -27.68
CA GLY A 5 3.66 -16.42 -26.87
C GLY A 5 3.27 -16.22 -25.40
N LEU A 6 3.20 -14.98 -24.91
CA LEU A 6 3.00 -14.69 -23.48
C LEU A 6 1.60 -14.13 -23.19
N ASN A 7 0.73 -14.94 -22.59
CA ASN A 7 -0.60 -14.51 -22.13
C ASN A 7 -0.53 -13.86 -20.73
N LEU A 8 0.26 -12.79 -20.57
CA LEU A 8 0.36 -12.06 -19.30
C LEU A 8 -0.90 -11.23 -19.05
N ARG A 9 -1.42 -11.30 -17.82
CA ARG A 9 -2.47 -10.43 -17.28
C ARG A 9 -2.02 -9.94 -15.90
N VAL A 10 -2.22 -8.66 -15.62
CA VAL A 10 -1.76 -8.00 -14.39
C VAL A 10 -2.96 -7.60 -13.56
N VAL A 11 -3.00 -8.05 -12.30
CA VAL A 11 -3.95 -7.59 -11.28
C VAL A 11 -3.17 -6.74 -10.30
N GLN A 12 -3.49 -5.45 -10.19
CA GLN A 12 -2.89 -4.57 -9.20
C GLN A 12 -3.89 -4.30 -8.06
N LEU A 13 -3.53 -4.76 -6.87
CA LEU A 13 -4.30 -4.54 -5.65
C LEU A 13 -3.86 -3.23 -5.00
N PHE A 14 -4.82 -2.35 -4.76
CA PHE A 14 -4.66 -1.11 -4.02
C PHE A 14 -5.46 -1.17 -2.73
N ARG A 15 -5.03 -0.44 -1.71
CA ARG A 15 -5.70 -0.31 -0.43
C ARG A 15 -5.63 1.14 0.02
N ASP A 16 -6.59 1.59 0.82
CA ASP A 16 -6.56 2.93 1.41
C ASP A 16 -5.20 3.18 2.09
N PRO A 17 -4.42 4.22 1.69
CA PRO A 17 -3.13 4.54 2.30
C PRO A 17 -3.18 4.72 3.81
N ARG A 18 -4.30 5.23 4.37
CA ARG A 18 -4.50 5.38 5.82
C ARG A 18 -4.59 4.01 6.48
N ALA A 19 -5.30 3.07 5.86
CA ALA A 19 -5.36 1.69 6.32
C ALA A 19 -4.00 0.98 6.20
N VAL A 20 -3.23 1.25 5.14
CA VAL A 20 -1.85 0.73 4.99
C VAL A 20 -0.93 1.27 6.08
N HIS A 21 -0.99 2.58 6.36
CA HIS A 21 -0.20 3.19 7.43
C HIS A 21 -0.51 2.56 8.78
N ASN A 22 -1.80 2.44 9.14
CA ASN A 22 -2.24 1.80 10.37
C ASN A 22 -1.73 0.35 10.49
N SER A 23 -1.81 -0.44 9.41
CA SER A 23 -1.27 -1.80 9.41
C SER A 23 0.24 -1.85 9.59
N ARG A 24 0.97 -0.90 8.99
CA ARG A 24 2.43 -0.78 9.14
C ARG A 24 2.84 -0.40 10.56
N LEU A 25 2.13 0.55 11.19
CA LEU A 25 2.33 0.90 12.59
C LEU A 25 2.08 -0.29 13.51
N LYS A 26 1.01 -1.04 13.27
CA LYS A 26 0.69 -2.25 14.03
C LYS A 26 1.78 -3.33 13.91
N ALA A 27 2.33 -3.51 12.71
CA ALA A 27 3.39 -4.48 12.44
C ALA A 27 4.80 -3.86 12.51
N ARG A 28 5.00 -2.75 13.23
CA ARG A 28 6.26 -1.98 13.24
C ARG A 28 7.50 -2.83 13.53
N GLN A 29 7.39 -3.78 14.45
CA GLN A 29 8.52 -4.65 14.84
C GLN A 29 8.95 -5.56 13.68
N ALA A 30 8.01 -5.95 12.82
CA ALA A 30 8.26 -6.84 11.68
C ALA A 30 8.55 -6.11 10.36
N LEU A 31 8.25 -4.80 10.26
CA LEU A 31 8.33 -4.05 8.99
C LEU A 31 9.34 -2.90 8.97
N LEU A 32 10.03 -2.64 10.08
CA LEU A 32 10.94 -1.49 10.18
C LEU A 32 12.11 -1.61 9.19
N ARG A 33 12.71 -2.80 9.05
CA ARG A 33 13.86 -3.02 8.16
C ARG A 33 13.47 -2.82 6.68
N GLU A 34 12.32 -3.37 6.31
CA GLU A 34 11.74 -3.29 4.98
C GLU A 34 11.36 -1.84 4.64
N SER A 35 10.84 -1.10 5.62
CA SER A 35 10.47 0.30 5.43
C SER A 35 11.70 1.19 5.22
N ILE A 36 12.80 0.92 5.93
CA ILE A 36 14.09 1.56 5.66
C ILE A 36 14.58 1.23 4.26
N GLN A 37 14.43 -0.02 3.81
CA GLN A 37 14.81 -0.43 2.46
C GLN A 37 13.98 0.27 1.38
N VAL A 38 12.66 0.38 1.57
CA VAL A 38 11.76 1.14 0.68
C VAL A 38 12.20 2.59 0.61
N LEU A 39 12.50 3.23 1.75
CA LEU A 39 13.01 4.60 1.76
C LEU A 39 14.30 4.77 0.97
N ARG A 40 15.24 3.82 1.09
CA ARG A 40 16.49 3.83 0.30
C ARG A 40 16.25 3.70 -1.21
N SER A 41 15.16 3.06 -1.64
CA SER A 41 14.84 2.91 -3.06
C SER A 41 14.55 4.24 -3.76
N ARG A 42 14.06 5.24 -3.02
CA ARG A 42 13.85 6.62 -3.53
C ARG A 42 15.11 7.17 -4.19
N HIS A 43 16.27 6.96 -3.56
CA HIS A 43 17.56 7.48 -4.05
C HIS A 43 18.12 6.74 -5.27
N ARG A 44 17.63 5.53 -5.57
CA ARG A 44 18.08 4.77 -6.75
C ARG A 44 17.25 5.06 -8.00
N ALA A 45 16.05 5.62 -7.84
CA ALA A 45 15.11 5.89 -8.93
C ALA A 45 15.30 7.27 -9.58
N GLU A 46 16.05 8.20 -8.97
CA GLU A 46 16.45 9.45 -9.62
C GLU A 46 17.64 9.20 -10.56
N PRO A 47 17.52 9.51 -11.87
CA PRO A 47 18.68 9.56 -12.76
C PRO A 47 19.65 10.62 -12.23
N ARG A 48 20.97 10.36 -12.32
CA ARG A 48 22.02 11.36 -12.09
C ARG A 48 21.92 12.49 -13.13
N GLY A 49 20.93 13.37 -12.98
CA GLY A 49 20.84 14.64 -13.68
C GLY A 49 21.71 15.70 -12.99
N PRO A 50 22.07 16.80 -13.69
CA PRO A 50 22.87 17.85 -13.09
C PRO A 50 22.13 18.48 -11.90
N PRO A 51 22.86 18.99 -10.90
CA PRO A 51 22.27 19.51 -9.67
C PRO A 51 21.32 20.67 -10.00
N ARG A 52 20.03 20.48 -9.75
CA ARG A 52 19.08 21.59 -9.76
C ARG A 52 19.43 22.53 -8.62
N GLN A 53 19.61 23.81 -8.96
CA GLN A 53 19.90 24.89 -8.02
C GLN A 53 18.94 24.82 -6.82
N GLN A 54 19.56 24.85 -5.64
CA GLN A 54 18.93 24.74 -4.33
C GLN A 54 17.89 25.85 -4.13
N HIS A 55 16.63 25.49 -4.25
CA HIS A 55 15.58 26.07 -3.41
C HIS A 55 14.97 24.93 -2.60
N GLN A 56 15.47 24.81 -1.36
CA GLN A 56 14.87 24.10 -0.24
C GLN A 56 14.72 22.57 -0.36
N GLN A 57 15.78 21.87 -0.75
CA GLN A 57 15.95 20.45 -0.43
C GLN A 57 16.84 20.34 0.80
N GLN A 58 16.22 20.15 1.97
CA GLN A 58 16.95 19.75 3.16
C GLN A 58 17.61 18.38 2.89
N PRO A 59 18.90 18.21 3.17
CA PRO A 59 19.50 16.89 3.25
C PRO A 59 18.70 16.04 4.23
N LEU A 60 18.87 14.71 4.20
CA LEU A 60 18.56 13.85 5.35
C LEU A 60 19.45 14.27 6.53
N LEU A 61 19.18 15.45 7.10
CA LEU A 61 19.52 15.78 8.45
C LEU A 61 18.65 14.83 9.27
N LEU A 62 19.31 13.85 9.87
CA LEU A 62 18.85 13.35 11.15
C LEU A 62 18.32 14.56 11.94
N PRO A 63 17.11 14.49 12.52
CA PRO A 63 16.53 15.63 13.23
C PRO A 63 17.58 16.22 14.19
N PRO A 64 17.60 17.55 14.42
CA PRO A 64 18.69 18.24 15.12
C PRO A 64 19.05 17.67 16.51
N GLY A 65 18.15 16.88 17.11
CA GLY A 65 18.39 16.13 18.34
C GLY A 65 19.26 14.86 18.23
N LEU A 66 19.96 14.62 17.12
CA LEU A 66 20.92 13.50 16.98
C LEU A 66 22.38 13.96 16.85
N LEU A 67 22.64 15.27 16.74
CA LEU A 67 23.99 15.86 16.71
C LEU A 67 24.27 16.86 17.84
N GLY A 68 23.24 17.29 18.58
CA GLY A 68 23.38 18.03 19.83
C GLY A 68 22.85 17.20 20.98
N GLY A 69 23.46 17.29 22.16
CA GLY A 69 23.16 16.55 23.40
C GLY A 69 21.77 16.77 24.01
N GLY A 70 20.72 16.86 23.18
CA GLY A 70 19.33 16.74 23.57
C GLY A 70 18.91 15.27 23.60
N ARG A 71 18.06 14.93 24.57
CA ARG A 71 17.52 13.59 24.84
C ARG A 71 17.11 12.90 23.53
N ALA A 72 17.73 11.75 23.24
CA ALA A 72 17.48 10.99 22.01
C ALA A 72 15.96 10.82 21.79
N PRO A 73 15.45 11.10 20.58
CA PRO A 73 14.02 10.92 20.31
C PRO A 73 13.65 9.47 20.62
N GLN A 74 12.53 9.30 21.34
CA GLN A 74 12.10 7.97 21.77
C GLN A 74 12.08 7.00 20.58
N PRO A 75 12.48 5.72 20.76
CA PRO A 75 12.53 4.74 19.69
C PRO A 75 11.25 4.64 18.85
N GLN A 76 10.10 4.94 19.47
CA GLN A 76 8.79 4.95 18.85
C GLN A 76 8.67 6.02 17.74
N HIS A 77 9.07 7.27 18.01
CA HIS A 77 9.02 8.35 17.01
C HIS A 77 9.93 8.09 15.81
N ARG A 78 11.08 7.43 16.02
CA ARG A 78 11.98 7.05 14.91
C ARG A 78 11.34 6.00 14.00
N ALA A 79 10.66 5.00 14.58
CA ALA A 79 9.96 3.99 13.79
C ALA A 79 8.81 4.60 12.98
N GLU A 80 8.01 5.47 13.58
CA GLU A 80 6.91 6.17 12.89
C GLU A 80 7.40 7.00 11.71
N PHE A 81 8.54 7.70 11.86
CA PHE A 81 9.17 8.46 10.77
C PHE A 81 9.51 7.55 9.58
N PHE A 82 10.18 6.41 9.81
CA PHE A 82 10.54 5.50 8.72
C PHE A 82 9.30 4.86 8.06
N LEU A 83 8.27 4.55 8.85
CA LEU A 83 7.03 3.98 8.33
C LEU A 83 6.22 4.99 7.51
N GLY A 84 6.16 6.25 7.95
CA GLY A 84 5.53 7.35 7.21
C GLY A 84 6.27 7.66 5.91
N GLY A 85 7.60 7.81 5.97
CA GLY A 85 8.40 8.06 4.77
C GLY A 85 8.36 6.90 3.76
N ALA A 86 8.33 5.65 4.22
CA ALA A 86 8.16 4.51 3.32
C ALA A 86 6.79 4.55 2.61
N LEU A 87 5.74 5.01 3.29
CA LEU A 87 4.41 5.16 2.69
C LEU A 87 4.41 6.20 1.57
N GLU A 88 5.11 7.33 1.74
CA GLU A 88 5.25 8.34 0.69
C GLU A 88 5.85 7.73 -0.59
N VAL A 89 6.95 6.96 -0.46
CA VAL A 89 7.59 6.29 -1.60
C VAL A 89 6.65 5.29 -2.27
N ILE A 90 5.85 4.55 -1.48
CA ILE A 90 4.85 3.61 -1.99
C ILE A 90 3.76 4.35 -2.77
N CYS A 91 3.23 5.45 -2.21
CA CYS A 91 2.19 6.23 -2.86
C CYS A 91 2.68 6.89 -4.16
N GLN A 92 3.93 7.36 -4.19
CA GLN A 92 4.55 7.86 -5.41
C GLN A 92 4.69 6.75 -6.47
N ALA A 93 5.05 5.52 -6.06
CA ALA A 93 5.09 4.38 -6.98
C ALA A 93 3.70 4.04 -7.51
N TRP A 94 2.68 4.00 -6.66
CA TRP A 94 1.30 3.81 -7.07
C TRP A 94 0.83 4.87 -8.06
N LEU A 95 1.12 6.15 -7.79
CA LEU A 95 0.77 7.24 -8.70
C LEU A 95 1.40 7.03 -10.08
N ARG A 96 2.69 6.68 -10.15
CA ARG A 96 3.37 6.38 -11.42
C ARG A 96 2.72 5.20 -12.15
N ASP A 97 2.43 4.11 -11.44
CA ASP A 97 1.79 2.93 -12.03
C ASP A 97 0.39 3.25 -12.56
N LEU A 98 -0.39 4.03 -11.80
CA LEU A 98 -1.74 4.46 -12.19
C LEU A 98 -1.70 5.33 -13.45
N LEU A 99 -0.77 6.29 -13.51
CA LEU A 99 -0.59 7.15 -14.69
C LEU A 99 -0.11 6.34 -15.92
N LEU A 100 0.80 5.39 -15.72
CA LEU A 100 1.27 4.48 -16.76
C LEU A 100 0.11 3.64 -17.30
N ALA A 101 -0.69 3.04 -16.41
CA ALA A 101 -1.85 2.23 -16.78
C ALA A 101 -2.92 3.05 -17.55
N ARG A 102 -3.16 4.31 -17.17
CA ARG A 102 -4.11 5.19 -17.89
C ARG A 102 -3.63 5.54 -19.29
N ARG A 103 -2.32 5.78 -19.46
CA ARG A 103 -1.70 6.11 -20.75
C ARG A 103 -1.39 4.87 -21.60
N ALA A 104 -1.67 3.68 -21.08
CA ALA A 104 -1.35 2.44 -21.76
C ALA A 104 -2.16 2.26 -23.06
N PRO A 105 -1.55 1.65 -24.10
CA PRO A 105 -2.25 1.29 -25.32
C PRO A 105 -3.38 0.29 -25.03
N ALA A 106 -4.39 0.25 -25.92
CA ALA A 106 -5.61 -0.53 -25.70
C ALA A 106 -5.36 -2.02 -25.43
N TRP A 107 -4.34 -2.61 -26.05
CA TRP A 107 -4.00 -4.02 -25.83
C TRP A 107 -3.54 -4.31 -24.39
N LEU A 108 -2.81 -3.37 -23.76
CA LEU A 108 -2.32 -3.52 -22.39
C LEU A 108 -3.44 -3.21 -21.39
N ARG A 109 -4.26 -2.20 -21.67
CA ARG A 109 -5.43 -1.87 -20.83
C ARG A 109 -6.40 -3.04 -20.68
N ARG A 110 -6.56 -3.88 -21.72
CA ARG A 110 -7.38 -5.12 -21.63
C ARG A 110 -6.75 -6.21 -20.77
N ARG A 111 -5.44 -6.15 -20.54
CA ARG A 111 -4.63 -7.14 -19.79
C ARG A 111 -4.21 -6.63 -18.42
N TYR A 112 -4.70 -5.48 -18.00
CA TYR A 112 -4.41 -4.88 -16.70
C TYR A 112 -5.73 -4.57 -16.00
N THR A 113 -5.86 -4.96 -14.74
CA THR A 113 -7.04 -4.64 -13.93
C THR A 113 -6.64 -4.16 -12.55
N GLN A 114 -7.38 -3.17 -12.06
CA GLN A 114 -7.25 -2.61 -10.74
C GLN A 114 -8.26 -3.30 -9.81
N LEU A 115 -7.84 -3.57 -8.59
CA LEU A 115 -8.67 -4.12 -7.53
C LEU A 115 -8.47 -3.28 -6.27
N ARG A 116 -9.57 -2.81 -5.67
CA ARG A 116 -9.54 -2.17 -4.35
C ARG A 116 -9.73 -3.23 -3.29
N TYR A 117 -8.91 -3.18 -2.25
CA TYR A 117 -8.99 -4.08 -1.11
C TYR A 117 -10.34 -3.96 -0.41
N GLU A 118 -10.89 -2.75 -0.34
CA GLU A 118 -12.16 -2.44 0.30
C GLU A 118 -13.33 -3.10 -0.44
N ASP A 119 -13.30 -3.12 -1.78
CA ASP A 119 -14.29 -3.82 -2.60
C ASP A 119 -14.13 -5.34 -2.45
N LEU A 120 -12.89 -5.83 -2.40
CA LEU A 120 -12.58 -7.25 -2.18
C LEU A 120 -13.12 -7.75 -0.84
N VAL A 121 -13.01 -6.93 0.20
CA VAL A 121 -13.51 -7.24 1.55
C VAL A 121 -15.04 -7.13 1.62
N ARG A 122 -15.63 -6.11 0.99
CA ARG A 122 -17.07 -5.86 1.05
C ARG A 122 -17.86 -6.88 0.24
N GLU A 123 -17.39 -7.21 -0.95
CA GLU A 123 -18.06 -8.07 -1.93
C GLU A 123 -17.13 -9.19 -2.46
N PRO A 124 -16.66 -10.10 -1.59
CA PRO A 124 -15.63 -11.08 -1.94
C PRO A 124 -16.03 -12.00 -3.11
N ARG A 125 -17.30 -12.43 -3.16
CA ARG A 125 -17.82 -13.26 -4.27
C ARG A 125 -17.83 -12.51 -5.59
N ALA A 126 -18.28 -11.25 -5.61
CA ALA A 126 -18.35 -10.46 -6.82
C ALA A 126 -16.94 -10.19 -7.38
N GLN A 127 -15.99 -9.85 -6.50
CA GLN A 127 -14.60 -9.63 -6.89
C GLN A 127 -13.91 -10.91 -7.36
N LEU A 128 -14.13 -12.06 -6.69
CA LEU A 128 -13.64 -13.36 -7.15
C LEU A 128 -14.10 -13.66 -8.59
N ARG A 129 -15.41 -13.52 -8.84
CA ARG A 129 -15.98 -13.74 -10.18
C ARG A 129 -15.36 -12.80 -11.22
N ARG A 130 -15.18 -11.52 -10.87
CA ARG A 130 -14.53 -10.52 -11.74
C ARG A 130 -13.10 -10.90 -12.08
N LEU A 131 -12.32 -11.34 -11.10
CA LEU A 131 -10.91 -11.72 -11.29
C LEU A 131 -10.76 -12.99 -12.12
N LEU A 132 -11.57 -14.02 -11.87
CA LEU A 132 -11.52 -15.27 -12.64
C LEU A 132 -11.95 -15.05 -14.08
N ARG A 133 -13.03 -14.28 -14.33
CA ARG A 133 -13.38 -13.84 -15.69
C ARG A 133 -12.25 -13.05 -16.35
N PHE A 134 -11.62 -12.14 -15.61
CA PHE A 134 -10.45 -11.42 -16.09
C PHE A 134 -9.24 -12.33 -16.35
N ALA A 135 -9.13 -13.51 -15.73
CA ALA A 135 -8.12 -14.51 -16.06
C ALA A 135 -8.55 -15.45 -17.20
N GLY A 136 -9.82 -15.43 -17.62
CA GLY A 136 -10.38 -16.39 -18.57
C GLY A 136 -10.71 -17.75 -17.93
N LEU A 137 -10.93 -17.77 -16.61
CA LEU A 137 -11.22 -18.96 -15.83
C LEU A 137 -12.69 -18.97 -15.39
N THR A 138 -13.26 -20.17 -15.27
CA THR A 138 -14.57 -20.38 -14.67
C THR A 138 -14.49 -20.26 -13.15
N VAL A 139 -15.65 -20.11 -12.49
CA VAL A 139 -15.73 -19.93 -11.03
C VAL A 139 -16.28 -21.21 -10.40
N PRO A 140 -15.44 -22.05 -9.77
CA PRO A 140 -15.92 -23.25 -9.10
C PRO A 140 -16.75 -22.88 -7.86
N PRO A 141 -17.90 -23.52 -7.60
CA PRO A 141 -18.70 -23.29 -6.39
C PRO A 141 -17.89 -23.47 -5.09
N ALA A 142 -16.97 -24.44 -5.08
CA ALA A 142 -16.07 -24.68 -3.94
C ALA A 142 -15.18 -23.47 -3.63
N LEU A 143 -14.73 -22.74 -4.65
CA LEU A 143 -13.89 -21.56 -4.47
C LEU A 143 -14.70 -20.37 -3.93
N GLU A 144 -15.96 -20.23 -4.33
CA GLU A 144 -16.85 -19.21 -3.76
C GLU A 144 -17.16 -19.47 -2.28
N ALA A 145 -17.36 -20.74 -1.92
CA ALA A 145 -17.56 -21.15 -0.54
C ALA A 145 -16.29 -20.90 0.29
N PHE A 146 -15.12 -21.28 -0.24
CA PHE A 146 -13.83 -21.06 0.41
C PHE A 146 -13.58 -19.58 0.73
N VAL A 147 -13.78 -18.68 -0.25
CA VAL A 147 -13.54 -17.24 -0.04
C VAL A 147 -14.48 -16.67 1.04
N LEU A 148 -15.74 -17.10 1.08
CA LEU A 148 -16.66 -16.67 2.15
C LEU A 148 -16.25 -17.20 3.52
N ASN A 149 -15.86 -18.47 3.60
CA ASN A 149 -15.47 -19.07 4.87
C ASN A 149 -14.22 -18.39 5.45
N MET A 150 -13.25 -18.05 4.61
CA MET A 150 -12.03 -17.35 5.03
C MET A 150 -12.27 -15.90 5.48
N THR A 151 -13.36 -15.27 5.04
CA THR A 151 -13.66 -13.84 5.31
C THR A 151 -14.71 -13.61 6.41
N ARG A 152 -15.25 -14.69 7.00
CA ARG A 152 -16.28 -14.66 8.05
C ARG A 152 -15.84 -15.31 9.36
N GLY A 153 -14.53 -15.43 9.60
CA GLY A 153 -14.01 -16.00 10.83
C GLY A 153 -14.19 -15.08 12.04
N ALA A 154 -14.12 -15.66 13.25
CA ALA A 154 -14.28 -14.94 14.50
C ALA A 154 -13.07 -14.03 14.79
N ALA A 155 -13.32 -12.72 14.72
CA ALA A 155 -12.48 -11.59 15.15
C ALA A 155 -11.06 -11.46 14.56
N TYR A 156 -10.62 -10.21 14.42
CA TYR A 156 -9.26 -9.86 13.98
C TYR A 156 -8.26 -9.89 15.15
N SER A 157 -7.57 -11.01 15.38
CA SER A 157 -6.48 -11.07 16.40
C SER A 157 -5.25 -10.25 15.97
N SER A 158 -4.77 -9.38 16.86
CA SER A 158 -3.58 -8.54 16.68
C SER A 158 -2.25 -9.26 16.79
N ASP A 159 -2.22 -10.38 17.50
CA ASP A 159 -0.97 -10.91 18.05
C ASP A 159 -0.25 -11.80 17.05
N ARG A 160 -0.93 -12.19 15.96
CA ARG A 160 -0.39 -13.03 14.90
C ARG A 160 -0.77 -12.48 13.51
N PRO A 161 -0.17 -11.35 13.08
CA PRO A 161 -0.57 -10.66 11.85
C PRO A 161 -0.35 -11.50 10.58
N PHE A 162 0.62 -12.41 10.57
CA PHE A 162 0.97 -13.25 9.42
C PHE A 162 0.35 -14.65 9.43
N LEU A 163 -0.40 -15.00 10.49
CA LEU A 163 -1.06 -16.31 10.56
C LEU A 163 -2.29 -16.35 9.65
N ILE A 164 -2.28 -17.26 8.67
CA ILE A 164 -3.41 -17.49 7.77
C ILE A 164 -4.51 -18.21 8.56
N SER A 165 -5.64 -17.53 8.74
CA SER A 165 -6.80 -18.02 9.47
C SER A 165 -8.05 -17.31 8.93
N ALA A 166 -9.22 -17.92 9.09
CA ALA A 166 -10.46 -17.23 8.78
C ALA A 166 -10.61 -16.02 9.72
N ARG A 167 -10.86 -14.83 9.16
CA ARG A 167 -10.97 -13.57 9.92
C ARG A 167 -12.01 -12.66 9.29
N ASP A 168 -12.68 -11.85 10.10
CA ASP A 168 -13.50 -10.77 9.57
C ASP A 168 -12.62 -9.66 9.01
N ALA A 169 -12.55 -9.58 7.69
CA ALA A 169 -11.77 -8.56 6.99
C ALA A 169 -12.41 -7.17 7.03
N ARG A 170 -13.70 -7.04 7.40
CA ARG A 170 -14.43 -5.77 7.45
C ARG A 170 -13.94 -4.86 8.57
N GLU A 171 -13.51 -5.42 9.70
CA GLU A 171 -12.88 -4.65 10.76
C GLU A 171 -11.59 -3.97 10.27
N ALA A 172 -10.83 -4.65 9.41
CA ALA A 172 -9.52 -4.17 8.95
C ALA A 172 -9.59 -2.95 8.02
N ILE A 173 -10.72 -2.71 7.33
CA ILE A 173 -10.88 -1.55 6.44
C ILE A 173 -11.24 -0.27 7.20
N HIS A 174 -11.89 -0.37 8.37
CA HIS A 174 -12.31 0.79 9.17
C HIS A 174 -11.41 1.07 10.37
N ALA A 175 -10.58 0.10 10.79
CA ALA A 175 -9.72 0.21 11.96
C ALA A 175 -8.80 1.45 12.02
N TRP A 176 -8.42 2.03 10.88
CA TRP A 176 -7.57 3.23 10.89
C TRP A 176 -8.30 4.46 11.44
N ARG A 177 -9.63 4.53 11.31
CA ARG A 177 -10.45 5.67 11.75
C ARG A 177 -10.40 5.87 13.26
N GLU A 178 -10.25 4.77 14.00
CA GLU A 178 -10.19 4.77 15.46
C GLU A 178 -8.75 4.77 15.99
N ARG A 179 -7.80 4.22 15.22
CA ARG A 179 -6.42 3.98 15.68
C ARG A 179 -5.42 5.06 15.27
N LEU A 180 -5.68 5.80 14.21
CA LEU A 180 -4.80 6.89 13.79
C LEU A 180 -5.25 8.21 14.41
N SER A 181 -4.28 8.99 14.89
CA SER A 181 -4.54 10.38 15.28
C SER A 181 -4.88 11.23 14.05
N ARG A 182 -5.61 12.33 14.26
CA ARG A 182 -5.93 13.30 13.19
C ARG A 182 -4.67 13.82 12.49
N GLN A 183 -3.57 13.98 13.23
CA GLN A 183 -2.29 14.41 12.67
C GLN A 183 -1.71 13.36 11.72
N GLN A 184 -1.70 12.08 12.13
CA GLN A 184 -1.23 10.98 11.28
C GLN A 184 -2.10 10.84 10.02
N VAL A 185 -3.42 10.98 10.14
CA VAL A 185 -4.33 10.97 8.98
C VAL A 185 -3.97 12.09 8.00
N ARG A 186 -3.81 13.33 8.49
CA ARG A 186 -3.41 14.47 7.64
C ARG A 186 -2.05 14.26 6.98
N GLN A 187 -1.09 13.66 7.67
CA GLN A 187 0.23 13.35 7.10
C GLN A 187 0.11 12.36 5.95
N VAL A 188 -0.69 11.31 6.11
CA VAL A 188 -0.95 10.33 5.04
C VAL A 188 -1.66 10.99 3.86
N GLU A 189 -2.69 11.79 4.11
CA GLU A 189 -3.45 12.48 3.06
C GLU A 189 -2.59 13.49 2.30
N ALA A 190 -1.69 14.21 2.99
CA ALA A 190 -0.74 15.11 2.35
C ALA A 190 0.27 14.35 1.47
N ALA A 191 0.77 13.20 1.94
CA ALA A 191 1.77 12.41 1.20
C ALA A 191 1.18 11.60 0.03
N CYS A 192 -0.08 11.16 0.15
CA CYS A 192 -0.71 10.21 -0.77
C CYS A 192 -1.92 10.78 -1.52
N GLY A 193 -2.27 12.05 -1.32
CA GLY A 193 -3.52 12.66 -1.80
C GLY A 193 -3.78 12.47 -3.30
N GLU A 194 -2.77 12.66 -4.15
CA GLU A 194 -2.91 12.45 -5.60
C GLU A 194 -3.25 11.00 -5.96
N ALA A 195 -2.54 10.04 -5.35
CA ALA A 195 -2.82 8.62 -5.56
C ALA A 195 -4.20 8.24 -5.03
N MET A 196 -4.60 8.78 -3.86
CA MET A 196 -5.92 8.56 -3.27
C MET A 196 -7.04 9.09 -4.17
N SER A 197 -6.87 10.28 -4.73
CA SER A 197 -7.85 10.86 -5.66
C SER A 197 -8.06 9.97 -6.89
N LEU A 198 -6.98 9.45 -7.49
CA LEU A 198 -7.08 8.54 -8.65
C LEU A 198 -7.73 7.19 -8.30
N LEU A 199 -7.61 6.76 -7.05
CA LEU A 199 -8.16 5.50 -6.52
C LEU A 199 -9.54 5.66 -5.88
N ALA A 200 -10.08 6.89 -5.83
CA ALA A 200 -11.35 7.25 -5.22
C ALA A 200 -11.45 6.88 -3.72
N TYR A 201 -10.44 7.28 -2.93
CA TYR A 201 -10.42 7.20 -1.46
C TYR A 201 -10.61 8.55 -0.75
#